data_AF-A0A7K2C7E1-F1
#
_entry.id   AF-A0A7K2C7E1-F1
#
_cell.length_a   1.000
_cell.length_b   1.000
_cell.length_c   1.000
_cell.angle_alpha   90.00
_cell.angle_beta   90.00
_cell.angle_gamma   90.00
#
_symmetry.space_group_name_H-M   'P 1'
#
loop_
_entity.id
_entity.type
_entity.pdbx_description
1 polymer ?
#
loop_
_entity_poly.entity_id
_entity_poly.type
_entity_poly.pdbx_seq_one_letter_code
_entity_poly.pdbx_strand_id
1 'polypeptide(L)'
;MPEFCSFTFAAKQIKDDAVVTVSSSSGLGCPDAMLSAIGQRFASTGHPRRLTTIHPIAAGDMYGIDGIDHLAYDGLLKRVVAGSLPSGPSSVPSPRIWKMIGENRVEAYNLPSGVLYHMHREAAAHRPGILTKVGMDTFVDPQLLGARMNECSPPDVVERITFDGDEWLFYRSIPVDVAIIRGTTADRHGNIGTEHEGSFLGIYDQALAAHNNGGIVIAQVKRVVDSGTLKSQEVRVPGVVVDYVVTAPDQMQTTNTGYDPTISGEKRPKGVTYDLMPWGAYKPMARRAAMELRRGDAVNLGFGVSAQVPRILLEEGLSDDVTWVIEQGAVGGVPLLDFQFGCASGAQAILASPDQFTYFQGGGFDQSLLSFMQIGAEGCVNVSRLAAR
;
A
#
# COMPACT_ATOMS: atom_id res chain seq x y z
N MET A 1 -1.84 -20.37 19.88
CA MET A 1 -3.09 -20.32 19.10
C MET A 1 -3.63 -18.91 19.20
N PRO A 2 -4.10 -18.32 18.09
CA PRO A 2 -4.61 -16.96 18.10
C PRO A 2 -5.86 -16.83 18.97
N GLU A 3 -6.03 -15.66 19.56
CA GLU A 3 -7.23 -15.28 20.29
C GLU A 3 -8.23 -14.62 19.33
N PHE A 4 -9.45 -15.16 19.27
CA PHE A 4 -10.56 -14.55 18.52
C PHE A 4 -11.28 -13.60 19.47
N CYS A 5 -11.17 -12.30 19.22
CA CYS A 5 -11.56 -11.28 20.19
C CYS A 5 -12.33 -10.12 19.55
N SER A 6 -12.81 -9.21 20.39
CA SER A 6 -13.39 -7.94 19.93
C SER A 6 -12.32 -6.94 19.51
N PHE A 7 -12.69 -5.99 18.65
CA PHE A 7 -11.81 -4.87 18.28
C PHE A 7 -11.33 -4.08 19.50
N THR A 8 -12.21 -3.85 20.49
CA THR A 8 -11.85 -3.14 21.73
C THR A 8 -10.79 -3.90 22.52
N PHE A 9 -10.84 -5.23 22.55
CA PHE A 9 -9.84 -6.04 23.23
C PHE A 9 -8.51 -6.02 22.46
N ALA A 10 -8.52 -6.25 21.15
CA ALA A 10 -7.31 -6.18 20.32
C ALA A 10 -6.63 -4.80 20.42
N ALA A 11 -7.42 -3.73 20.36
CA ALA A 11 -6.92 -2.35 20.49
C ALA A 11 -6.21 -2.12 21.82
N LYS A 12 -6.60 -2.81 22.91
CA LYS A 12 -5.97 -2.70 24.24
C LYS A 12 -4.55 -3.27 24.29
N GLN A 13 -4.21 -4.19 23.38
CA GLN A 13 -2.92 -4.86 23.35
C GLN A 13 -1.80 -3.96 22.80
N ILE A 14 -2.17 -2.91 22.06
CA ILE A 14 -1.22 -1.93 21.52
C ILE A 14 -0.74 -1.02 22.65
N LYS A 15 0.57 -0.96 22.86
CA LYS A 15 1.19 -0.17 23.94
C LYS A 15 1.53 1.24 23.47
N ASP A 16 1.80 2.12 24.42
CA ASP A 16 2.42 3.42 24.12
C ASP A 16 3.78 3.19 23.44
N ASP A 17 4.18 4.15 22.60
CA ASP A 17 5.43 4.17 21.83
C ASP A 17 5.61 3.03 20.81
N ALA A 18 4.59 2.20 20.60
CA ALA A 18 4.67 1.07 19.66
C ALA A 18 4.89 1.52 18.21
N VAL A 19 5.72 0.76 17.49
CA VAL A 19 5.87 0.81 16.04
C VAL A 19 4.82 -0.09 15.39
N VAL A 20 3.86 0.52 14.70
CA VAL A 20 2.70 -0.15 14.12
C VAL A 20 2.80 -0.13 12.59
N THR A 21 2.90 -1.29 11.96
CA THR A 21 2.78 -1.39 10.50
C THR A 21 1.35 -1.74 10.11
N VAL A 22 0.85 -1.12 9.05
CA VAL A 22 -0.50 -1.35 8.51
C VAL A 22 -0.37 -1.82 7.07
N SER A 23 -0.93 -2.98 6.75
CA SER A 23 -1.00 -3.46 5.37
C SER A 23 -2.24 -2.91 4.70
N SER A 24 -2.07 -2.07 3.68
CA SER A 24 -3.16 -1.44 2.95
C SER A 24 -2.67 -0.87 1.63
N SER A 25 -3.60 -0.63 0.70
CA SER A 25 -3.43 0.25 -0.45
C SER A 25 -4.71 1.06 -0.65
N SER A 26 -4.76 2.24 -0.04
CA SER A 26 -5.98 3.02 0.12
C SER A 26 -7.09 2.20 0.77
N GLY A 27 -8.23 1.96 0.10
CA GLY A 27 -9.29 1.07 0.58
C GLY A 27 -9.02 -0.42 0.38
N LEU A 28 -8.13 -0.79 -0.56
CA LEU A 28 -7.76 -2.18 -0.83
C LEU A 28 -6.98 -2.76 0.35
N GLY A 29 -7.52 -3.82 0.94
CA GLY A 29 -6.89 -4.48 2.09
C GLY A 29 -6.83 -3.62 3.36
N CYS A 30 -7.51 -2.47 3.42
CA CYS A 30 -7.47 -1.60 4.60
C CYS A 30 -8.17 -2.26 5.81
N PRO A 31 -7.48 -2.45 6.96
CA PRO A 31 -8.07 -2.93 8.20
C PRO A 31 -8.76 -1.78 8.99
N ASP A 32 -9.63 -1.04 8.31
CA ASP A 32 -10.16 0.24 8.78
C ASP A 32 -10.89 0.16 10.13
N ALA A 33 -11.69 -0.89 10.35
CA ALA A 33 -12.39 -1.09 11.64
C ALA A 33 -11.42 -1.28 12.81
N MET A 34 -10.27 -1.93 12.58
CA MET A 34 -9.21 -2.04 13.58
C MET A 34 -8.54 -0.68 13.84
N LEU A 35 -8.25 0.10 12.80
CA LEU A 35 -7.70 1.45 12.96
C LEU A 35 -8.68 2.36 13.73
N SER A 36 -9.96 2.29 13.41
CA SER A 36 -11.04 2.99 14.10
C SER A 36 -11.08 2.65 15.59
N ALA A 37 -10.95 1.36 15.94
CA ALA A 37 -10.96 0.93 17.33
C ALA A 37 -9.76 1.45 18.15
N ILE A 38 -8.60 1.65 17.51
CA ILE A 38 -7.43 2.29 18.14
C ILE A 38 -7.74 3.76 18.43
N GLY A 39 -8.27 4.49 17.44
CA GLY A 39 -8.70 5.88 17.62
C GLY A 39 -9.75 6.04 18.71
N GLN A 40 -10.75 5.17 18.75
CA GLN A 40 -11.79 5.16 19.80
C GLN A 40 -11.22 4.85 21.18
N ARG A 41 -10.27 3.91 21.29
CA ARG A 41 -9.57 3.63 22.55
C ARG A 41 -8.79 4.86 23.02
N PHE A 42 -8.07 5.53 22.12
CA PHE A 42 -7.35 6.76 22.45
C PHE A 42 -8.30 7.86 22.92
N ALA A 43 -9.41 8.09 22.22
CA ALA A 43 -10.39 9.10 22.60
C ALA A 43 -11.01 8.84 23.99
N SER A 44 -11.21 7.57 24.35
CA SER A 44 -11.84 7.18 25.62
C SER A 44 -10.87 7.07 26.80
N THR A 45 -9.60 6.75 26.55
CA THR A 45 -8.63 6.43 27.62
C THR A 45 -7.38 7.31 27.61
N GLY A 46 -7.13 8.04 26.52
CA GLY A 46 -5.87 8.72 26.26
C GLY A 46 -4.71 7.78 25.90
N HIS A 47 -4.96 6.49 25.63
CA HIS A 47 -3.96 5.49 25.25
C HIS A 47 -4.41 4.65 24.03
N PRO A 48 -3.50 4.14 23.19
CA PRO A 48 -2.05 4.27 23.28
C PRO A 48 -1.55 5.68 22.92
N ARG A 49 -0.32 6.01 23.29
CA ARG A 49 0.33 7.30 22.98
C ARG A 49 1.56 7.13 22.11
N ARG A 50 1.88 8.18 21.34
CA ARG A 50 3.13 8.35 20.60
C ARG A 50 3.49 7.18 19.67
N LEU A 51 2.51 6.62 18.99
CA LEU A 51 2.73 5.58 17.99
C LEU A 51 3.64 6.09 16.86
N THR A 52 4.49 5.19 16.37
CA THR A 52 5.13 5.33 15.06
C THR A 52 4.40 4.43 14.09
N THR A 53 3.83 4.95 13.00
CA THR A 53 3.13 4.12 12.02
C THR A 53 3.93 3.97 10.73
N ILE A 54 3.88 2.76 10.14
CA ILE A 54 4.53 2.42 8.87
C ILE A 54 3.46 2.03 7.86
N HIS A 55 3.43 2.72 6.72
CA HIS A 55 2.45 2.50 5.66
C HIS A 55 3.17 2.37 4.31
N PRO A 56 3.56 1.17 3.86
CA PRO A 56 4.19 1.00 2.55
C PRO A 56 3.37 1.61 1.41
N ILE A 57 2.05 1.44 1.46
CA ILE A 57 1.07 2.20 0.67
C ILE A 57 0.00 2.71 1.65
N ALA A 58 -0.60 3.87 1.34
CA ALA A 58 -1.58 4.57 2.17
C ALA A 58 -2.64 3.64 2.81
N ALA A 59 -3.01 3.91 4.06
CA ALA A 59 -4.19 3.34 4.70
C ALA A 59 -5.32 4.36 4.65
N GLY A 60 -6.42 4.01 3.98
CA GLY A 60 -7.57 4.89 3.79
C GLY A 60 -7.53 5.72 2.50
N ASP A 61 -8.63 6.41 2.26
CA ASP A 61 -8.89 7.20 1.06
C ASP A 61 -9.68 8.48 1.42
N MET A 62 -10.16 9.19 0.39
CA MET A 62 -10.97 10.40 0.55
C MET A 62 -12.46 10.16 0.25
N TYR A 63 -12.90 8.91 0.23
CA TYR A 63 -14.19 8.45 -0.29
C TYR A 63 -14.96 7.56 0.70
N GLY A 64 -14.61 7.62 1.99
CA GLY A 64 -15.35 6.99 3.08
C GLY A 64 -14.55 5.99 3.92
N ILE A 65 -13.25 5.80 3.65
CA ILE A 65 -12.37 4.98 4.47
C ILE A 65 -11.31 5.88 5.12
N ASP A 66 -11.51 6.27 6.38
CA ASP A 66 -10.64 7.23 7.08
C ASP A 66 -9.20 6.71 7.23
N GLY A 67 -9.02 5.40 7.46
CA GLY A 67 -7.71 4.76 7.55
C GLY A 67 -6.79 5.40 8.57
N ILE A 68 -5.65 5.95 8.12
CA ILE A 68 -4.68 6.61 9.00
C ILE A 68 -5.27 7.80 9.77
N ASP A 69 -6.35 8.42 9.30
CA ASP A 69 -6.98 9.53 10.02
C ASP A 69 -7.66 9.10 11.33
N HIS A 70 -7.92 7.80 11.53
CA HIS A 70 -8.26 7.27 12.86
C HIS A 70 -7.11 7.36 13.86
N LEU A 71 -5.86 7.47 13.38
CA LEU A 71 -4.66 7.58 14.20
C LEU A 71 -4.12 9.01 14.27
N ALA A 72 -4.50 9.88 13.34
CA ALA A 72 -4.04 11.27 13.24
C ALA A 72 -4.62 12.17 14.36
N TYR A 73 -4.14 12.01 15.58
CA TYR A 73 -4.48 12.85 16.73
C TYR A 73 -3.22 13.20 17.53
N ASP A 74 -3.17 14.42 18.08
CA ASP A 74 -2.08 14.81 18.98
C ASP A 74 -2.02 13.86 20.18
N GLY A 75 -0.81 13.45 20.54
CA GLY A 75 -0.57 12.50 21.62
C GLY A 75 -0.75 11.03 21.22
N LEU A 76 -1.57 10.71 20.21
CA LEU A 76 -1.69 9.35 19.67
C LEU A 76 -0.57 9.06 18.66
N LEU A 77 -0.43 9.87 17.62
CA LEU A 77 0.56 9.66 16.56
C LEU A 77 1.76 10.59 16.78
N LYS A 78 2.94 10.00 16.92
CA LYS A 78 4.21 10.73 17.01
C LYS A 78 4.89 10.84 15.65
N ARG A 79 4.93 9.72 14.92
CA ARG A 79 5.69 9.59 13.68
C ARG A 79 4.93 8.77 12.64
N VAL A 80 5.04 9.16 11.37
CA VAL A 80 4.59 8.39 10.22
C VAL A 80 5.75 8.18 9.24
N VAL A 81 5.94 6.92 8.82
CA VAL A 81 6.85 6.55 7.74
C VAL A 81 6.01 5.91 6.64
N ALA A 82 5.83 6.60 5.52
CA ALA A 82 4.87 6.18 4.50
C ALA A 82 5.46 6.20 3.10
N GLY A 83 5.03 5.27 2.25
CA GLY A 83 5.34 5.31 0.81
C GLY A 83 4.36 6.15 0.02
N SER A 84 3.13 6.16 0.48
CA SER A 84 2.12 7.13 0.10
C SER A 84 1.19 7.41 1.28
N LEU A 85 0.55 8.57 1.26
CA LEU A 85 -0.51 8.94 2.19
C LEU A 85 -1.82 9.09 1.40
N PRO A 86 -2.99 8.95 2.05
CA PRO A 86 -4.26 9.19 1.38
C PRO A 86 -4.26 10.54 0.69
N SER A 87 -4.61 10.56 -0.59
CA SER A 87 -4.64 11.77 -1.41
C SER A 87 -5.80 11.66 -2.40
N GLY A 88 -6.30 12.80 -2.84
CA GLY A 88 -7.46 12.89 -3.71
C GLY A 88 -7.60 14.30 -4.28
N PRO A 89 -8.70 14.60 -4.98
CA PRO A 89 -8.82 15.85 -5.72
C PRO A 89 -8.83 17.06 -4.78
N SER A 90 -8.26 18.19 -5.21
CA SER A 90 -8.21 19.43 -4.41
C SER A 90 -9.60 20.02 -4.07
N SER A 91 -10.67 19.44 -4.61
CA SER A 91 -12.06 19.83 -4.36
C SER A 91 -12.65 19.27 -3.06
N VAL A 92 -11.96 18.33 -2.40
CA VAL A 92 -12.40 17.72 -1.12
C VAL A 92 -11.44 18.11 0.01
N PRO A 93 -11.92 18.21 1.27
CA PRO A 93 -11.07 18.55 2.41
C PRO A 93 -9.89 17.58 2.54
N SER A 94 -8.68 18.10 2.66
CA SER A 94 -7.49 17.26 2.83
C SER A 94 -7.59 16.36 4.07
N PRO A 95 -7.09 15.11 4.00
CA PRO A 95 -7.01 14.22 5.16
C PRO A 95 -6.27 14.87 6.32
N ARG A 96 -6.67 14.55 7.54
CA ARG A 96 -6.16 15.16 8.77
C ARG A 96 -4.66 14.93 8.94
N ILE A 97 -4.15 13.78 8.49
CA ILE A 97 -2.71 13.51 8.51
C ILE A 97 -1.91 14.60 7.77
N TRP A 98 -2.38 15.07 6.61
CA TRP A 98 -1.69 16.14 5.86
C TRP A 98 -1.68 17.47 6.61
N LYS A 99 -2.75 17.77 7.34
CA LYS A 99 -2.81 18.94 8.21
C LYS A 99 -1.76 18.85 9.33
N MET A 100 -1.65 17.70 10.00
CA MET A 100 -0.63 17.50 11.03
C MET A 100 0.79 17.62 10.48
N ILE A 101 1.05 17.09 9.28
CA ILE A 101 2.36 17.19 8.62
C ILE A 101 2.70 18.65 8.32
N GLY A 102 1.78 19.38 7.69
CA GLY A 102 1.96 20.79 7.33
C GLY A 102 2.10 21.72 8.55
N GLU A 103 1.49 21.37 9.66
CA GLU A 103 1.58 22.10 10.94
C GLU A 103 2.76 21.66 11.83
N ASN A 104 3.66 20.79 11.34
CA ASN A 104 4.79 20.24 12.11
C ASN A 104 4.37 19.54 13.42
N ARG A 105 3.16 18.96 13.47
CA ARG A 105 2.61 18.27 14.66
C ARG A 105 2.95 16.78 14.72
N VAL A 106 3.49 16.22 13.64
CA VAL A 106 3.89 14.81 13.51
C VAL A 106 5.19 14.72 12.74
N GLU A 107 6.11 13.88 13.19
CA GLU A 107 7.32 13.54 12.44
C GLU A 107 6.90 12.72 11.21
N ALA A 108 7.34 13.07 10.00
CA ALA A 108 6.84 12.49 8.77
C ALA A 108 7.93 12.27 7.72
N TYR A 109 8.00 11.04 7.23
CA TYR A 109 8.95 10.60 6.22
C TYR A 109 8.23 9.95 5.04
N ASN A 110 8.63 10.33 3.82
CA ASN A 110 8.15 9.68 2.61
C ASN A 110 9.27 8.87 1.94
N LEU A 111 9.29 7.56 2.20
CA LEU A 111 10.25 6.61 1.64
C LEU A 111 9.64 5.85 0.46
N PRO A 112 10.39 5.41 -0.55
CA PRO A 112 9.82 4.66 -1.66
C PRO A 112 9.06 3.40 -1.18
N SER A 113 7.83 3.19 -1.66
CA SER A 113 6.95 2.08 -1.22
C SER A 113 7.61 0.69 -1.31
N GLY A 114 8.30 0.41 -2.41
CA GLY A 114 9.02 -0.85 -2.58
C GLY A 114 10.13 -1.05 -1.55
N VAL A 115 10.85 0.03 -1.21
CA VAL A 115 11.88 0.01 -0.16
C VAL A 115 11.23 -0.27 1.20
N LEU A 116 10.09 0.37 1.52
CA LEU A 116 9.36 0.07 2.75
C LEU A 116 8.92 -1.39 2.84
N TYR A 117 8.37 -1.98 1.77
CA TYR A 117 8.02 -3.40 1.76
C TYR A 117 9.24 -4.29 2.03
N HIS A 118 10.34 -4.03 1.34
CA HIS A 118 11.58 -4.77 1.56
C HIS A 118 12.13 -4.55 2.98
N MET A 119 11.94 -3.37 3.60
CA MET A 119 12.42 -3.09 4.96
C MET A 119 11.71 -3.97 5.99
N HIS A 120 10.44 -4.33 5.75
CA HIS A 120 9.75 -5.33 6.56
C HIS A 120 10.40 -6.70 6.43
N ARG A 121 10.81 -7.08 5.21
CA ARG A 121 11.52 -8.34 4.96
C ARG A 121 12.91 -8.37 5.60
N GLU A 122 13.60 -7.23 5.68
CA GLU A 122 14.86 -7.08 6.43
C GLU A 122 14.62 -7.20 7.94
N ALA A 123 13.61 -6.48 8.47
CA ALA A 123 13.26 -6.53 9.89
C ALA A 123 12.83 -7.94 10.32
N ALA A 124 12.00 -8.61 9.53
CA ALA A 124 11.58 -9.99 9.75
C ALA A 124 12.76 -10.97 9.82
N ALA A 125 13.85 -10.69 9.10
CA ALA A 125 15.02 -11.56 9.07
C ALA A 125 16.17 -11.07 9.98
N HIS A 126 15.93 -10.04 10.79
CA HIS A 126 16.95 -9.38 11.62
C HIS A 126 18.19 -8.92 10.83
N ARG A 127 17.98 -8.52 9.57
CA ARG A 127 19.03 -7.92 8.75
C ARG A 127 19.06 -6.41 8.98
N PRO A 128 20.24 -5.76 8.86
CA PRO A 128 20.42 -4.37 9.31
C PRO A 128 19.66 -3.35 8.46
N GLY A 129 19.27 -3.69 7.23
CA GLY A 129 18.61 -2.78 6.30
C GLY A 129 18.89 -3.12 4.85
N ILE A 130 18.49 -2.23 3.95
CA ILE A 130 18.59 -2.40 2.50
C ILE A 130 19.61 -1.45 1.92
N LEU A 131 20.45 -1.96 1.02
CA LEU A 131 21.23 -1.15 0.09
C LEU A 131 20.54 -1.10 -1.27
N THR A 132 20.24 0.11 -1.74
CA THR A 132 19.62 0.32 -3.06
C THR A 132 19.96 1.71 -3.60
N LYS A 133 19.87 1.88 -4.92
CA LYS A 133 19.99 3.18 -5.58
C LYS A 133 18.65 3.90 -5.71
N VAL A 134 17.55 3.24 -5.37
CA VAL A 134 16.21 3.84 -5.39
C VAL A 134 16.17 5.01 -4.42
N GLY A 135 15.87 6.21 -4.93
CA GLY A 135 15.81 7.46 -4.16
C GLY A 135 17.04 8.37 -4.31
N MET A 136 18.14 7.89 -4.90
CA MET A 136 19.32 8.72 -5.18
C MET A 136 18.97 9.92 -6.04
N ASP A 137 19.57 11.07 -5.73
CA ASP A 137 19.36 12.35 -6.43
C ASP A 137 17.89 12.85 -6.43
N THR A 138 17.04 12.27 -5.59
CA THR A 138 15.68 12.74 -5.32
C THR A 138 15.58 13.35 -3.92
N PHE A 139 14.43 13.90 -3.55
CA PHE A 139 14.19 14.40 -2.19
C PHE A 139 14.43 13.34 -1.07
N VAL A 140 14.44 12.05 -1.42
CA VAL A 140 14.74 10.94 -0.51
C VAL A 140 16.23 10.91 -0.13
N ASP A 141 17.12 11.35 -1.02
CA ASP A 141 18.57 11.37 -0.76
C ASP A 141 18.89 12.29 0.43
N PRO A 142 19.68 11.83 1.43
CA PRO A 142 20.07 12.63 2.59
C PRO A 142 20.91 13.87 2.25
N GLN A 143 21.53 13.93 1.07
CA GLN A 143 22.17 15.16 0.57
C GLN A 143 21.15 16.25 0.19
N LEU A 144 19.88 15.89 0.01
CA LEU A 144 18.77 16.78 -0.28
C LEU A 144 17.84 16.93 0.95
N LEU A 145 16.67 16.28 0.96
CA LEU A 145 15.73 16.39 2.08
C LEU A 145 15.79 15.17 3.02
N GLY A 146 16.45 14.07 2.62
CA GLY A 146 16.52 12.85 3.42
C GLY A 146 15.14 12.27 3.70
N ALA A 147 14.24 12.32 2.72
CA ALA A 147 12.85 11.88 2.80
C ALA A 147 11.96 12.62 3.81
N ARG A 148 12.46 13.66 4.49
CA ARG A 148 11.69 14.43 5.47
C ARG A 148 10.59 15.23 4.78
N MET A 149 9.38 15.15 5.31
CA MET A 149 8.23 15.88 4.80
C MET A 149 8.04 17.25 5.46
N ASN A 150 8.65 17.48 6.61
CA ASN A 150 8.54 18.70 7.40
C ASN A 150 9.77 18.93 8.30
N GLU A 151 9.78 20.05 9.02
CA GLU A 151 10.94 20.50 9.80
C GLU A 151 11.09 19.79 11.14
N CYS A 152 9.97 19.35 11.74
CA CYS A 152 10.02 18.62 13.02
C CYS A 152 10.53 17.18 12.89
N SER A 153 10.67 16.67 11.66
CA SER A 153 11.21 15.33 11.39
C SER A 153 12.72 15.27 11.62
N PRO A 154 13.21 14.41 12.54
CA PRO A 154 14.64 14.18 12.73
C PRO A 154 15.36 13.72 11.43
N PRO A 155 16.65 14.01 11.26
CA PRO A 155 17.43 13.49 10.13
C PRO A 155 17.72 11.97 10.26
N ASP A 156 18.51 11.43 9.32
CA ASP A 156 19.15 10.11 9.39
C ASP A 156 18.25 8.88 9.27
N VAL A 157 17.10 9.00 8.59
CA VAL A 157 16.28 7.83 8.19
C VAL A 157 16.80 7.11 6.95
N VAL A 158 17.66 7.78 6.17
CA VAL A 158 18.36 7.25 5.01
C VAL A 158 19.80 7.72 5.10
N GLU A 159 20.75 6.82 4.84
CA GLU A 159 22.17 7.16 4.75
C GLU A 159 22.66 6.97 3.34
N ARG A 160 23.67 7.73 2.94
CA ARG A 160 24.43 7.45 1.72
C ARG A 160 25.76 6.82 2.13
N ILE A 161 26.06 5.65 1.59
CA ILE A 161 27.27 4.90 1.92
C ILE A 161 27.99 4.43 0.67
N THR A 162 29.31 4.31 0.75
CA THR A 162 30.13 3.64 -0.26
C THR A 162 30.19 2.15 0.07
N PHE A 163 29.78 1.28 -0.85
CA PHE A 163 29.83 -0.17 -0.72
C PHE A 163 30.21 -0.80 -2.05
N ASP A 164 31.17 -1.73 -2.00
CA ASP A 164 31.73 -2.41 -3.19
C ASP A 164 32.18 -1.45 -4.31
N GLY A 165 32.78 -0.33 -3.93
CA GLY A 165 33.30 0.68 -4.87
C GLY A 165 32.23 1.57 -5.53
N ASP A 166 30.97 1.46 -5.11
CA ASP A 166 29.85 2.25 -5.63
C ASP A 166 29.09 2.96 -4.50
N GLU A 167 28.29 3.97 -4.84
CA GLU A 167 27.47 4.73 -3.90
C GLU A 167 26.07 4.11 -3.80
N TRP A 168 25.56 4.01 -2.57
CA TRP A 168 24.27 3.40 -2.27
C TRP A 168 23.52 4.23 -1.24
N LEU A 169 22.18 4.16 -1.28
CA LEU A 169 21.36 4.54 -0.14
C LEU A 169 21.14 3.33 0.75
N PHE A 170 21.40 3.51 2.04
CA PHE A 170 21.14 2.53 3.08
C PHE A 170 19.91 2.93 3.88
N TYR A 171 18.90 2.07 3.87
CA TYR A 171 17.67 2.21 4.63
C TYR A 171 17.67 1.22 5.77
N ARG A 172 17.82 1.70 7.02
CA ARG A 172 17.86 0.82 8.20
C ARG A 172 16.55 0.08 8.40
N SER A 173 16.61 -1.21 8.74
CA SER A 173 15.41 -1.96 9.14
C SER A 173 14.77 -1.31 10.36
N ILE A 174 13.44 -1.21 10.38
CA ILE A 174 12.69 -0.69 11.52
C ILE A 174 12.06 -1.89 12.26
N PRO A 175 12.39 -2.12 13.55
CA PRO A 175 11.71 -3.12 14.36
C PRO A 175 10.22 -2.79 14.46
N VAL A 176 9.36 -3.80 14.27
CA VAL A 176 7.90 -3.63 14.28
C VAL A 176 7.34 -4.27 15.55
N ASP A 177 6.55 -3.52 16.32
CA ASP A 177 5.92 -4.03 17.54
C ASP A 177 4.51 -4.58 17.28
N VAL A 178 3.82 -4.03 16.28
CA VAL A 178 2.45 -4.41 15.93
C VAL A 178 2.29 -4.46 14.42
N ALA A 179 1.80 -5.57 13.87
CA ALA A 179 1.30 -5.62 12.51
C ALA A 179 -0.22 -5.70 12.50
N ILE A 180 -0.85 -4.77 11.79
CA ILE A 180 -2.29 -4.78 11.54
C ILE A 180 -2.49 -5.17 10.08
N ILE A 181 -3.03 -6.37 9.88
CA ILE A 181 -3.22 -6.98 8.56
C ILE A 181 -4.70 -7.25 8.32
N ARG A 182 -5.04 -7.51 7.06
CA ARG A 182 -6.38 -7.90 6.65
C ARG A 182 -6.35 -9.14 5.76
N GLY A 183 -7.34 -10.00 5.94
CA GLY A 183 -7.69 -11.07 5.00
C GLY A 183 -9.19 -11.20 4.83
N THR A 184 -9.60 -12.16 4.02
CA THR A 184 -11.02 -12.48 3.82
C THR A 184 -11.52 -13.43 4.91
N THR A 185 -10.78 -14.50 5.18
CA THR A 185 -11.23 -15.59 6.04
C THR A 185 -10.13 -16.00 7.01
N ALA A 186 -10.49 -16.22 8.28
CA ALA A 186 -9.64 -16.94 9.24
C ALA A 186 -10.24 -18.32 9.55
N ASP A 187 -9.43 -19.38 9.58
CA ASP A 187 -9.86 -20.64 10.21
C ASP A 187 -9.64 -20.61 11.74
N ARG A 188 -10.10 -21.63 12.49
CA ARG A 188 -9.93 -21.68 13.96
C ARG A 188 -8.49 -21.88 14.44
N HIS A 189 -7.55 -22.22 13.56
CA HIS A 189 -6.12 -22.18 13.85
C HIS A 189 -5.50 -20.80 13.61
N GLY A 190 -6.27 -19.87 13.03
CA GLY A 190 -5.89 -18.51 12.67
C GLY A 190 -5.17 -18.39 11.34
N ASN A 191 -5.21 -19.43 10.49
CA ASN A 191 -4.72 -19.30 9.13
C ASN A 191 -5.58 -18.29 8.39
N ILE A 192 -4.94 -17.35 7.69
CA ILE A 192 -5.62 -16.26 6.98
C ILE A 192 -5.60 -16.53 5.47
N GLY A 193 -6.79 -16.62 4.88
CA GLY A 193 -7.04 -16.61 3.44
C GLY A 193 -7.41 -15.21 2.95
N THR A 194 -7.11 -14.93 1.68
CA THR A 194 -7.38 -13.64 1.01
C THR A 194 -8.20 -13.84 -0.27
N GLU A 195 -9.02 -14.88 -0.32
CA GLU A 195 -9.66 -15.36 -1.54
C GLU A 195 -10.63 -14.35 -2.17
N HIS A 196 -11.15 -13.38 -1.42
CA HIS A 196 -11.96 -12.29 -1.98
C HIS A 196 -11.18 -10.96 -2.07
N GLU A 197 -9.92 -10.87 -1.65
CA GLU A 197 -9.15 -9.64 -1.77
C GLU A 197 -8.65 -9.44 -3.21
N GLY A 198 -8.50 -8.18 -3.66
CA GLY A 198 -7.95 -7.88 -4.99
C GLY A 198 -6.42 -7.89 -5.08
N SER A 199 -5.74 -8.07 -3.95
CA SER A 199 -4.29 -8.10 -3.83
C SER A 199 -3.86 -8.78 -2.53
N PHE A 200 -2.67 -9.38 -2.52
CA PHE A 200 -2.01 -9.85 -1.30
C PHE A 200 -1.28 -8.73 -0.52
N LEU A 201 -0.92 -7.64 -1.20
CA LEU A 201 -0.07 -6.58 -0.67
C LEU A 201 1.20 -7.15 -0.01
N GLY A 202 1.56 -6.70 1.19
CA GLY A 202 2.70 -7.19 1.96
C GLY A 202 2.30 -7.86 3.28
N ILE A 203 1.08 -8.39 3.40
CA ILE A 203 0.53 -8.86 4.68
C ILE A 203 1.43 -9.85 5.42
N TYR A 204 2.11 -10.74 4.69
CA TYR A 204 2.94 -11.77 5.31
C TYR A 204 4.28 -11.22 5.81
N ASP A 205 4.99 -10.43 5.00
CA ASP A 205 6.25 -9.80 5.42
C ASP A 205 6.03 -8.85 6.61
N GLN A 206 4.91 -8.13 6.62
CA GLN A 206 4.53 -7.26 7.74
C GLN A 206 4.22 -8.05 9.01
N ALA A 207 3.49 -9.17 8.90
CA ALA A 207 3.22 -10.08 10.02
C ALA A 207 4.52 -10.68 10.58
N LEU A 208 5.43 -11.15 9.73
CA LEU A 208 6.72 -11.68 10.14
C LEU A 208 7.59 -10.61 10.82
N ALA A 209 7.58 -9.38 10.31
CA ALA A 209 8.34 -8.28 10.91
C ALA A 209 7.93 -8.02 12.36
N ALA A 210 6.63 -8.07 12.67
CA ALA A 210 6.16 -7.96 14.05
C ALA A 210 6.45 -9.22 14.87
N HIS A 211 6.07 -10.39 14.35
CA HIS A 211 6.19 -11.67 15.06
C HIS A 211 7.64 -11.98 15.46
N ASN A 212 8.58 -11.85 14.52
CA ASN A 212 9.99 -12.17 14.77
C ASN A 212 10.66 -11.13 15.69
N ASN A 213 10.09 -9.93 15.80
CA ASN A 213 10.52 -8.92 16.77
C ASN A 213 9.88 -9.12 18.17
N GLY A 214 9.12 -10.20 18.38
CA GLY A 214 8.38 -10.43 19.64
C GLY A 214 7.20 -9.48 19.84
N GLY A 215 6.76 -8.83 18.76
CA GLY A 215 5.55 -8.02 18.70
C GLY A 215 4.29 -8.86 18.55
N ILE A 216 3.19 -8.20 18.18
CA ILE A 216 1.88 -8.85 17.98
C ILE A 216 1.34 -8.65 16.56
N VAL A 217 0.60 -9.63 16.07
CA VAL A 217 -0.11 -9.57 14.78
C VAL A 217 -1.61 -9.61 15.01
N ILE A 218 -2.29 -8.57 14.54
CA ILE A 218 -3.75 -8.43 14.60
C ILE A 218 -4.30 -8.56 13.17
N ALA A 219 -5.08 -9.60 12.92
CA ALA A 219 -5.71 -9.88 11.64
C ALA A 219 -7.19 -9.52 11.65
N GLN A 220 -7.58 -8.52 10.85
CA GLN A 220 -8.97 -8.26 10.53
C GLN A 220 -9.44 -9.20 9.41
N VAL A 221 -10.56 -9.89 9.62
CA VAL A 221 -11.15 -10.77 8.61
C VAL A 221 -12.64 -10.54 8.42
N LYS A 222 -13.17 -10.88 7.25
CA LYS A 222 -14.62 -10.84 7.01
C LYS A 222 -15.37 -11.91 7.78
N ARG A 223 -14.80 -13.11 7.88
CA ARG A 223 -15.46 -14.29 8.45
C ARG A 223 -14.47 -15.25 9.10
N VAL A 224 -15.00 -16.06 10.01
CA VAL A 224 -14.29 -17.18 10.64
C VAL A 224 -14.95 -18.48 10.22
N VAL A 225 -14.13 -19.48 9.87
CA VAL A 225 -14.54 -20.82 9.43
C VAL A 225 -13.88 -21.90 10.29
N ASP A 226 -14.31 -23.15 10.14
CA ASP A 226 -13.71 -24.28 10.87
C ASP A 226 -12.28 -24.57 10.41
N SER A 227 -11.48 -25.18 11.29
CA SER A 227 -10.11 -25.58 10.96
C SER A 227 -10.05 -26.50 9.73
N GLY A 228 -9.07 -26.26 8.85
CA GLY A 228 -8.82 -27.13 7.69
C GLY A 228 -9.73 -26.90 6.50
N THR A 229 -10.63 -25.90 6.52
CA THR A 229 -11.46 -25.56 5.36
C THR A 229 -10.75 -24.68 4.33
N LEU A 230 -9.73 -23.92 4.76
CA LEU A 230 -8.88 -23.16 3.84
C LEU A 230 -7.95 -24.12 3.11
N LYS A 231 -7.83 -23.97 1.79
CA LYS A 231 -6.87 -24.76 1.01
C LYS A 231 -5.46 -24.35 1.41
N SER A 232 -4.57 -25.31 1.66
CA SER A 232 -3.25 -25.02 2.22
C SER A 232 -2.39 -24.09 1.36
N GLN A 233 -2.51 -24.16 0.03
CA GLN A 233 -1.81 -23.26 -0.90
C GLN A 233 -2.44 -21.84 -0.99
N GLU A 234 -3.66 -21.67 -0.47
CA GLU A 234 -4.38 -20.39 -0.43
C GLU A 234 -4.23 -19.69 0.93
N VAL A 235 -3.67 -20.36 1.95
CA VAL A 235 -3.28 -19.72 3.22
C VAL A 235 -2.13 -18.74 2.93
N ARG A 236 -2.35 -17.46 3.21
CA ARG A 236 -1.37 -16.39 3.01
C ARG A 236 -0.59 -16.03 4.25
N VAL A 237 -1.26 -16.06 5.41
CA VAL A 237 -0.60 -15.88 6.71
C VAL A 237 -0.92 -17.09 7.57
N PRO A 238 0.07 -17.95 7.88
CA PRO A 238 -0.13 -19.09 8.76
C PRO A 238 -0.51 -18.63 10.17
N GLY A 239 -1.45 -19.32 10.81
CA GLY A 239 -1.95 -18.93 12.14
C GLY A 239 -0.93 -18.98 13.27
N VAL A 240 0.25 -19.57 13.05
CA VAL A 240 1.35 -19.58 14.02
C VAL A 240 1.95 -18.20 14.26
N VAL A 241 1.85 -17.29 13.29
CA VAL A 241 2.35 -15.91 13.42
C VAL A 241 1.23 -14.91 13.76
N VAL A 242 0.00 -15.39 13.98
CA VAL A 242 -1.17 -14.53 14.27
C VAL A 242 -1.49 -14.63 15.75
N ASP A 243 -1.61 -13.48 16.41
CA ASP A 243 -1.94 -13.40 17.84
C ASP A 243 -3.43 -13.12 18.07
N TYR A 244 -4.01 -12.20 17.30
CA TYR A 244 -5.40 -11.78 17.46
C TYR A 244 -6.16 -11.78 16.13
N VAL A 245 -7.37 -12.33 16.14
CA VAL A 245 -8.29 -12.27 15.00
C VAL A 245 -9.53 -11.49 15.40
N VAL A 246 -9.86 -10.46 14.60
CA VAL A 246 -11.04 -9.61 14.77
C VAL A 246 -11.92 -9.69 13.51
N THR A 247 -13.24 -9.77 13.67
CA THR A 247 -14.17 -10.01 12.55
C THR A 247 -14.93 -8.74 12.17
N ALA A 248 -14.83 -8.33 10.89
CA ALA A 248 -15.59 -7.25 10.27
C ALA A 248 -16.45 -7.81 9.11
N PRO A 249 -17.69 -8.29 9.37
CA PRO A 249 -18.53 -8.93 8.35
C PRO A 249 -18.84 -8.03 7.15
N ASP A 250 -18.90 -6.73 7.38
CA ASP A 250 -19.27 -5.72 6.37
C ASP A 250 -18.05 -5.18 5.61
N GLN A 251 -16.85 -5.76 5.78
CA GLN A 251 -15.69 -5.30 5.02
C GLN A 251 -15.92 -5.43 3.51
N MET A 252 -15.71 -4.32 2.81
CA MET A 252 -15.80 -4.16 1.36
C MET A 252 -14.49 -4.59 0.70
N GLN A 253 -14.52 -5.09 -0.54
CA GLN A 253 -13.33 -5.61 -1.23
C GLN A 253 -12.30 -4.50 -1.50
N THR A 254 -12.77 -3.33 -1.92
CA THR A 254 -12.03 -2.07 -2.02
C THR A 254 -13.00 -0.90 -1.76
N THR A 255 -12.55 0.35 -1.92
CA THR A 255 -13.36 1.56 -1.76
C THR A 255 -14.69 1.45 -2.49
N ASN A 256 -15.79 1.63 -1.75
CA ASN A 256 -17.18 1.58 -2.27
C ASN A 256 -17.51 0.37 -3.15
N THR A 257 -16.80 -0.75 -2.99
CA THR A 257 -16.92 -1.93 -3.86
C THR A 257 -17.19 -3.16 -3.00
N GLY A 258 -18.38 -3.75 -3.19
CA GLY A 258 -18.71 -5.06 -2.62
C GLY A 258 -17.82 -6.18 -3.18
N TYR A 259 -18.20 -7.43 -3.00
CA TYR A 259 -17.41 -8.52 -3.57
C TYR A 259 -17.67 -8.67 -5.09
N ASP A 260 -16.63 -8.42 -5.88
CA ASP A 260 -16.55 -8.72 -7.31
C ASP A 260 -15.53 -9.86 -7.54
N PRO A 261 -15.96 -11.04 -8.00
CA PRO A 261 -15.08 -12.18 -8.26
C PRO A 261 -14.10 -11.97 -9.43
N THR A 262 -14.31 -10.94 -10.26
CA THR A 262 -13.35 -10.61 -11.33
C THR A 262 -12.13 -9.87 -10.81
N ILE A 263 -12.23 -9.23 -9.63
CA ILE A 263 -11.13 -8.56 -8.95
C ILE A 263 -10.26 -9.56 -8.19
N SER A 264 -10.86 -10.57 -7.55
CA SER A 264 -10.12 -11.63 -6.86
C SER A 264 -9.50 -12.67 -7.80
N GLY A 265 -9.84 -12.63 -9.10
CA GLY A 265 -9.40 -13.60 -10.09
C GLY A 265 -10.20 -14.92 -10.07
N GLU A 266 -11.23 -15.05 -9.23
CA GLU A 266 -12.08 -16.24 -9.15
C GLU A 266 -12.99 -16.41 -10.39
N LYS A 267 -13.26 -15.33 -11.11
CA LYS A 267 -13.95 -15.35 -12.40
C LYS A 267 -13.22 -14.50 -13.43
N ARG A 268 -13.19 -14.99 -14.67
CA ARG A 268 -12.82 -14.13 -15.81
C ARG A 268 -14.04 -13.35 -16.30
N PRO A 269 -13.88 -12.05 -16.61
CA PRO A 269 -14.93 -11.26 -17.23
C PRO A 269 -15.37 -11.91 -18.55
N LYS A 270 -16.68 -12.14 -18.72
CA LYS A 270 -17.26 -12.62 -20.00
C LYS A 270 -17.97 -11.47 -20.69
N GLY A 271 -17.54 -11.11 -21.90
CA GLY A 271 -18.23 -10.11 -22.73
C GLY A 271 -18.33 -8.74 -22.06
N VAL A 272 -17.34 -8.36 -21.24
CA VAL A 272 -17.38 -7.09 -20.51
C VAL A 272 -17.13 -5.94 -21.45
N THR A 273 -18.16 -5.12 -21.63
CA THR A 273 -18.04 -3.77 -22.18
C THR A 273 -17.52 -2.89 -21.07
N TYR A 274 -16.23 -2.59 -21.05
CA TYR A 274 -15.73 -1.50 -20.21
C TYR A 274 -16.12 -0.18 -20.84
N ASP A 275 -16.45 0.81 -20.01
CA ASP A 275 -16.71 2.16 -20.51
C ASP A 275 -15.48 2.67 -21.26
N LEU A 276 -15.71 3.05 -22.52
CA LEU A 276 -14.69 3.66 -23.34
C LEU A 276 -14.48 5.11 -22.93
N MET A 277 -13.26 5.59 -23.13
CA MET A 277 -12.93 6.96 -22.80
C MET A 277 -13.74 7.92 -23.71
N PRO A 278 -14.51 8.86 -23.14
CA PRO A 278 -15.20 9.88 -23.94
C PRO A 278 -14.18 10.81 -24.61
N TRP A 279 -14.58 11.48 -25.70
CA TRP A 279 -13.72 12.48 -26.31
C TRP A 279 -13.55 13.70 -25.37
N GLY A 280 -12.31 14.15 -25.24
CA GLY A 280 -11.91 15.26 -24.37
C GLY A 280 -10.38 15.41 -24.39
N ALA A 281 -9.84 16.39 -23.65
CA ALA A 281 -8.40 16.70 -23.70
C ALA A 281 -7.48 15.50 -23.39
N TYR A 282 -7.93 14.59 -22.52
CA TYR A 282 -7.17 13.41 -22.11
C TYR A 282 -7.14 12.29 -23.17
N LYS A 283 -8.14 12.17 -24.04
CA LYS A 283 -8.22 11.06 -25.01
C LYS A 283 -7.11 11.14 -26.07
N PRO A 284 -6.82 12.29 -26.70
CA PRO A 284 -5.65 12.43 -27.58
C PRO A 284 -4.33 12.10 -26.88
N MET A 285 -4.15 12.48 -25.60
CA MET A 285 -2.96 12.16 -24.82
C MET A 285 -2.82 10.64 -24.64
N ALA A 286 -3.89 9.97 -24.21
CA ALA A 286 -3.90 8.52 -24.02
C ALA A 286 -3.68 7.77 -25.35
N ARG A 287 -4.28 8.23 -26.46
CA ARG A 287 -4.02 7.66 -27.80
C ARG A 287 -2.57 7.83 -28.23
N ARG A 288 -1.97 9.00 -27.99
CA ARG A 288 -0.56 9.22 -28.30
C ARG A 288 0.35 8.33 -27.47
N ALA A 289 0.07 8.16 -26.18
CA ALA A 289 0.83 7.26 -25.31
C ALA A 289 0.68 5.79 -25.75
N ALA A 290 -0.52 5.37 -26.16
CA ALA A 290 -0.76 4.03 -26.69
C ALA A 290 0.11 3.70 -27.92
N MET A 291 0.46 4.70 -28.74
CA MET A 291 1.32 4.50 -29.92
C MET A 291 2.78 4.20 -29.58
N GLU A 292 3.22 4.43 -28.33
CA GLU A 292 4.56 4.02 -27.88
C GLU A 292 4.64 2.53 -27.50
N LEU A 293 3.48 1.89 -27.31
CA LEU A 293 3.39 0.51 -26.86
C LEU A 293 3.60 -0.47 -28.02
N ARG A 294 4.25 -1.59 -27.73
CA ARG A 294 4.46 -2.68 -28.67
C ARG A 294 3.79 -3.95 -28.17
N ARG A 295 3.46 -4.83 -29.11
CA ARG A 295 2.95 -6.15 -28.79
C ARG A 295 4.00 -6.91 -27.96
N GLY A 296 3.57 -7.43 -26.82
CA GLY A 296 4.41 -8.17 -25.88
C GLY A 296 4.96 -7.32 -24.73
N ASP A 297 4.81 -6.00 -24.77
CA ASP A 297 5.31 -5.13 -23.70
C ASP A 297 4.62 -5.46 -22.36
N ALA A 298 5.40 -5.49 -21.28
CA ALA A 298 4.94 -5.38 -19.92
C ALA A 298 5.02 -3.91 -19.48
N VAL A 299 3.87 -3.31 -19.13
CA VAL A 299 3.75 -1.87 -18.89
C VAL A 299 3.27 -1.57 -17.49
N ASN A 300 4.10 -0.87 -16.72
CA ASN A 300 3.72 -0.35 -15.42
C ASN A 300 2.83 0.89 -15.56
N LEU A 301 1.74 0.93 -14.80
CA LEU A 301 0.75 2.00 -14.84
C LEU A 301 0.66 2.73 -13.51
N GLY A 302 0.94 4.03 -13.52
CA GLY A 302 0.61 4.92 -12.42
C GLY A 302 -0.85 5.36 -12.43
N PHE A 303 -1.32 5.86 -11.29
CA PHE A 303 -2.62 6.52 -11.17
C PHE A 303 -2.73 7.78 -12.05
N GLY A 304 -3.96 8.12 -12.45
CA GLY A 304 -4.27 9.32 -13.22
C GLY A 304 -4.51 9.04 -14.71
N VAL A 305 -4.11 9.97 -15.58
CA VAL A 305 -4.39 9.87 -17.03
C VAL A 305 -3.75 8.63 -17.68
N SER A 306 -2.62 8.16 -17.15
CA SER A 306 -1.94 6.93 -17.56
C SER A 306 -2.83 5.70 -17.44
N ALA A 307 -3.66 5.62 -16.40
CA ALA A 307 -4.58 4.50 -16.17
C ALA A 307 -5.67 4.38 -17.25
N GLN A 308 -5.83 5.41 -18.11
CA GLN A 308 -6.79 5.42 -19.22
C GLN A 308 -6.22 4.82 -20.50
N VAL A 309 -4.89 4.66 -20.63
CA VAL A 309 -4.25 4.07 -21.82
C VAL A 309 -4.74 2.64 -22.13
N PRO A 310 -4.97 1.76 -21.14
CA PRO A 310 -5.60 0.46 -21.38
C PRO A 310 -6.97 0.54 -22.07
N ARG A 311 -7.76 1.60 -21.81
CA ARG A 311 -9.07 1.79 -22.46
C ARG A 311 -8.93 2.11 -23.95
N ILE A 312 -7.83 2.74 -24.36
CA ILE A 312 -7.54 2.95 -25.78
C ILE A 312 -7.22 1.63 -26.47
N LEU A 313 -6.37 0.78 -25.89
CA LEU A 313 -6.07 -0.52 -26.46
C LEU A 313 -7.33 -1.40 -26.55
N LEU A 314 -8.21 -1.31 -25.56
CA LEU A 314 -9.52 -1.96 -25.62
C LEU A 314 -10.39 -1.44 -26.79
N GLU A 315 -10.49 -0.12 -26.96
CA GLU A 315 -11.26 0.52 -28.05
C GLU A 315 -10.76 0.08 -29.44
N GLU A 316 -9.45 -0.07 -29.60
CA GLU A 316 -8.79 -0.46 -30.86
C GLU A 316 -8.73 -1.98 -31.07
N GLY A 317 -9.27 -2.80 -30.14
CA GLY A 317 -9.25 -4.26 -30.24
C GLY A 317 -7.88 -4.90 -29.99
N LEU A 318 -7.02 -4.24 -29.21
CA LEU A 318 -5.63 -4.60 -28.90
C LEU A 318 -5.43 -4.86 -27.40
N SER A 319 -6.47 -5.19 -26.65
CA SER A 319 -6.41 -5.33 -25.18
C SER A 319 -5.44 -6.40 -24.68
N ASP A 320 -5.16 -7.42 -25.50
CA ASP A 320 -4.29 -8.54 -25.17
C ASP A 320 -2.87 -8.37 -25.73
N ASP A 321 -2.59 -7.27 -26.45
CA ASP A 321 -1.26 -7.03 -27.04
C ASP A 321 -0.24 -6.58 -25.99
N VAL A 322 -0.68 -6.07 -24.84
CA VAL A 322 0.17 -5.53 -23.76
C VAL A 322 -0.22 -6.15 -22.42
N THR A 323 0.77 -6.42 -21.57
CA THR A 323 0.56 -6.90 -20.20
C THR A 323 0.69 -5.74 -19.21
N TRP A 324 -0.40 -5.38 -18.55
CA TRP A 324 -0.39 -4.35 -17.52
C TRP A 324 0.13 -4.87 -16.19
N VAL A 325 1.01 -4.12 -15.53
CA VAL A 325 1.57 -4.49 -14.22
C VAL A 325 1.42 -3.33 -13.22
N ILE A 326 0.70 -3.55 -12.12
CA ILE A 326 0.48 -2.53 -11.07
C ILE A 326 1.17 -2.94 -9.77
N GLU A 327 1.62 -1.97 -8.98
CA GLU A 327 2.44 -2.19 -7.77
C GLU A 327 1.72 -2.94 -6.65
N GLN A 328 0.38 -2.87 -6.63
CA GLN A 328 -0.44 -3.65 -5.72
C GLN A 328 -0.40 -5.15 -6.07
N GLY A 329 0.04 -5.53 -7.26
CA GLY A 329 0.39 -6.91 -7.59
C GLY A 329 -0.39 -7.54 -8.73
N ALA A 330 -1.44 -6.89 -9.27
CA ALA A 330 -2.13 -7.45 -10.44
C ALA A 330 -1.23 -7.40 -11.69
N VAL A 331 -1.22 -8.51 -12.43
CA VAL A 331 -0.50 -8.69 -13.69
C VAL A 331 -1.49 -9.16 -14.76
N GLY A 332 -1.55 -8.43 -15.87
CA GLY A 332 -2.52 -8.62 -16.94
C GLY A 332 -3.95 -8.25 -16.53
N GLY A 333 -4.92 -8.65 -17.34
CA GLY A 333 -6.32 -8.25 -17.18
C GLY A 333 -6.53 -6.78 -17.54
N VAL A 334 -7.67 -6.22 -17.15
CA VAL A 334 -8.00 -4.82 -17.42
C VAL A 334 -7.90 -4.01 -16.12
N PRO A 335 -6.90 -3.11 -15.98
CA PRO A 335 -6.79 -2.24 -14.82
C PRO A 335 -8.08 -1.47 -14.57
N LEU A 336 -8.51 -1.47 -13.31
CA LEU A 336 -9.70 -0.75 -12.88
C LEU A 336 -9.38 0.71 -12.55
N LEU A 337 -10.40 1.55 -12.62
CA LEU A 337 -10.29 3.00 -12.44
C LEU A 337 -10.92 3.44 -11.12
N ASP A 338 -10.74 4.71 -10.78
CA ASP A 338 -11.38 5.39 -9.67
C ASP A 338 -11.24 4.62 -8.35
N PHE A 339 -12.35 4.28 -7.70
CA PHE A 339 -12.39 3.60 -6.40
C PHE A 339 -11.78 2.19 -6.40
N GLN A 340 -11.63 1.58 -7.58
CA GLN A 340 -11.08 0.25 -7.75
C GLN A 340 -9.63 0.26 -8.26
N PHE A 341 -9.03 1.45 -8.43
CA PHE A 341 -7.63 1.54 -8.84
C PHE A 341 -6.71 0.79 -7.85
N GLY A 342 -5.68 0.16 -8.38
CA GLY A 342 -4.85 -0.80 -7.66
C GLY A 342 -5.36 -2.25 -7.77
N CYS A 343 -6.50 -2.46 -8.44
CA CYS A 343 -6.97 -3.78 -8.87
C CYS A 343 -7.03 -3.87 -10.40
N ALA A 344 -7.10 -5.10 -10.92
CA ALA A 344 -7.47 -5.37 -12.30
C ALA A 344 -8.61 -6.39 -12.36
N SER A 345 -9.54 -6.18 -13.27
CA SER A 345 -10.57 -7.18 -13.56
C SER A 345 -10.00 -8.24 -14.49
N GLY A 346 -10.13 -9.50 -14.10
CA GLY A 346 -9.60 -10.63 -14.87
C GLY A 346 -8.08 -10.67 -14.93
N ALA A 347 -7.40 -10.24 -13.85
CA ALA A 347 -5.96 -10.38 -13.72
C ALA A 347 -5.51 -11.82 -14.04
N GLN A 348 -4.39 -11.94 -14.76
CA GLN A 348 -3.82 -13.24 -15.12
C GLN A 348 -3.03 -13.84 -13.95
N ALA A 349 -2.42 -12.96 -13.14
CA ALA A 349 -1.80 -13.30 -11.88
C ALA A 349 -1.97 -12.15 -10.88
N ILE A 350 -1.96 -12.48 -9.60
CA ILE A 350 -1.90 -11.53 -8.49
C ILE A 350 -0.68 -11.91 -7.65
N LEU A 351 0.23 -10.97 -7.50
CA LEU A 351 1.50 -11.13 -6.80
C LEU A 351 1.46 -10.34 -5.48
N ALA A 352 2.34 -10.68 -4.54
CA ALA A 352 2.55 -9.83 -3.37
C ALA A 352 3.27 -8.55 -3.81
N SER A 353 2.90 -7.40 -3.24
CA SER A 353 3.54 -6.12 -3.56
C SER A 353 5.05 -6.12 -3.34
N PRO A 354 5.63 -6.70 -2.27
CA PRO A 354 7.07 -6.83 -2.12
C PRO A 354 7.77 -7.48 -3.33
N ASP A 355 7.20 -8.56 -3.86
CA ASP A 355 7.76 -9.27 -5.02
C ASP A 355 7.56 -8.49 -6.32
N GLN A 356 6.41 -7.82 -6.46
CA GLN A 356 6.14 -6.93 -7.59
C GLN A 356 7.12 -5.75 -7.63
N PHE A 357 7.46 -5.18 -6.46
CA PHE A 357 8.48 -4.15 -6.37
C PHE A 357 9.89 -4.68 -6.63
N THR A 358 10.19 -5.95 -6.32
CA THR A 358 11.45 -6.58 -6.77
C THR A 358 11.53 -6.63 -8.30
N TYR A 359 10.43 -7.03 -8.96
CA TYR A 359 10.34 -7.00 -10.42
C TYR A 359 10.54 -5.59 -10.99
N PHE A 360 9.94 -4.57 -10.37
CA PHE A 360 10.09 -3.18 -10.82
C PHE A 360 11.50 -2.61 -10.59
N GLN A 361 12.09 -2.84 -9.41
CA GLN A 361 13.43 -2.35 -9.09
C GLN A 361 14.50 -3.02 -9.96
N GLY A 362 14.27 -4.26 -10.40
CA GLY A 362 15.13 -4.94 -11.36
C GLY A 362 15.01 -4.46 -12.80
N GLY A 363 14.10 -3.50 -13.10
CA GLY A 363 13.83 -3.05 -14.46
C GLY A 363 13.23 -4.15 -15.34
N GLY A 364 12.44 -5.06 -14.74
CA GLY A 364 11.93 -6.25 -15.45
C GLY A 364 10.80 -5.99 -16.45
N PHE A 365 10.31 -4.75 -16.54
CA PHE A 365 9.22 -4.33 -17.42
C PHE A 365 9.72 -3.39 -18.53
N ASP A 366 8.96 -3.27 -19.62
CA ASP A 366 9.40 -2.55 -20.81
C ASP A 366 9.17 -1.03 -20.71
N GLN A 367 8.05 -0.61 -20.14
CA GLN A 367 7.67 0.81 -20.04
C GLN A 367 6.91 1.15 -18.76
N SER A 368 7.06 2.40 -18.29
CA SER A 368 6.21 2.98 -17.24
C SER A 368 5.42 4.17 -17.80
N LEU A 369 4.11 4.21 -17.52
CA LEU A 369 3.26 5.35 -17.82
C LEU A 369 2.87 6.03 -16.50
N LEU A 370 3.41 7.22 -16.26
CA LEU A 370 3.25 7.95 -15.00
C LEU A 370 2.69 9.35 -15.23
N SER A 371 1.87 9.81 -14.29
CA SER A 371 1.44 11.21 -14.20
C SER A 371 2.54 12.07 -13.58
N PHE A 372 2.59 13.36 -13.93
CA PHE A 372 3.55 14.32 -13.39
C PHE A 372 2.90 15.65 -13.03
N MET A 373 3.51 16.41 -12.12
CA MET A 373 3.12 17.80 -11.86
C MET A 373 4.00 18.78 -12.64
N GLN A 374 5.32 18.61 -12.57
CA GLN A 374 6.30 19.45 -13.30
C GLN A 374 7.38 18.57 -13.90
N ILE A 375 7.89 18.97 -15.06
CA ILE A 375 9.06 18.38 -15.71
C ILE A 375 10.10 19.48 -15.90
N GLY A 376 11.31 19.26 -15.41
CA GLY A 376 12.46 20.14 -15.58
C GLY A 376 13.10 19.99 -16.96
N ALA A 377 13.89 20.98 -17.38
CA ALA A 377 14.56 20.97 -18.68
C ALA A 377 15.53 19.80 -18.88
N GLU A 378 16.07 19.25 -17.79
CA GLU A 378 16.99 18.11 -17.78
C GLU A 378 16.29 16.75 -17.64
N GLY A 379 14.94 16.74 -17.63
CA GLY A 379 14.15 15.51 -17.50
C GLY A 379 13.78 15.12 -16.07
N CYS A 380 14.16 15.90 -15.06
CA CYS A 380 13.71 15.69 -13.68
C CYS A 380 12.17 15.80 -13.59
N VAL A 381 11.53 14.87 -12.89
CA VAL A 381 10.08 14.85 -12.70
C VAL A 381 9.73 15.15 -11.25
N ASN A 382 8.89 16.15 -11.03
CA ASN A 382 8.32 16.44 -9.70
C ASN A 382 6.88 15.92 -9.62
N VAL A 383 6.63 15.09 -8.61
CA VAL A 383 5.31 14.58 -8.23
C VAL A 383 5.01 14.74 -6.74
N SER A 384 6.02 15.08 -5.93
CA SER A 384 5.95 14.94 -4.48
C SER A 384 5.50 16.20 -3.76
N ARG A 385 5.77 17.39 -4.31
CA ARG A 385 5.41 18.65 -3.65
C ARG A 385 5.18 19.78 -4.65
N LEU A 386 4.05 20.46 -4.49
CA LEU A 386 3.85 21.81 -5.01
C LEU A 386 3.87 22.77 -3.82
N ALA A 387 4.55 23.91 -3.96
CA ALA A 387 4.41 24.98 -2.98
C ALA A 387 2.95 25.46 -3.01
N ALA A 388 2.31 25.51 -1.83
CA ALA A 388 1.01 26.14 -1.70
C ALA A 388 1.13 27.60 -2.17
N ARG A 389 0.22 28.04 -3.02
CA ARG A 389 0.10 29.45 -3.42
C ARG A 389 -0.62 30.26 -2.37
#